data_AF-A0A0C9ST59-F1
#
_entry.id   AF-A0A0C9ST59-F1
#
_cell.length_a   1.000
_cell.length_b   1.000
_cell.length_c   1.000
_cell.angle_alpha   90.00
_cell.angle_beta   90.00
_cell.angle_gamma   90.00
#
_symmetry.space_group_name_H-M   'P 1'
#
loop_
_entity.id
_entity.type
_entity.pdbx_description
1 polymer ?
#
loop_
_entity_poly.entity_id
_entity_poly.type
_entity_poly.pdbx_seq_one_letter_code
_entity_poly.pdbx_strand_id
1 'polypeptide(L)'
;TKCAANGENTQCAPQNCVTDPQHALDNHFRVNPTSPNSHLFAWRHPQSGLHPLSKSEVTKRITAITMAHNLDNLKGHSLRIRGTLFYLLKGIPFNVVKVMGRWTGDSFTLYLRHHALILAPFLQDEADIMNHFKRYVLPPVR
;
A
#
# COMPACT_ATOMS: atom_id res chain seq x y z
N THR A 1 -11.95 -3.94 -12.25
CA THR A 1 -12.07 -3.60 -10.81
C THR A 1 -13.46 -3.01 -10.64
N LYS A 2 -14.28 -3.48 -9.71
CA LYS A 2 -15.56 -2.81 -9.44
C LYS A 2 -15.22 -1.44 -8.83
N CYS A 3 -15.50 -0.36 -9.54
CA CYS A 3 -15.42 0.99 -9.02
C CYS A 3 -16.87 1.47 -8.86
N ALA A 4 -17.27 1.89 -7.66
CA ALA A 4 -18.54 2.57 -7.48
C ALA A 4 -18.47 3.94 -8.18
N ALA A 5 -19.60 4.39 -8.76
CA ALA A 5 -19.64 5.64 -9.53
C ALA A 5 -19.27 6.88 -8.69
N ASN A 6 -19.52 6.82 -7.38
CA ASN A 6 -19.22 7.86 -6.39
C ASN A 6 -17.86 7.65 -5.69
N GLY A 7 -17.07 6.66 -6.10
CA GLY A 7 -15.87 6.26 -5.38
C GLY A 7 -16.19 5.54 -4.07
N GLU A 8 -15.17 5.34 -3.24
CA GLU A 8 -15.28 4.73 -1.92
C GLU A 8 -14.40 5.49 -0.93
N ASN A 9 -14.77 5.43 0.34
CA ASN A 9 -13.95 6.00 1.41
C ASN A 9 -12.68 5.15 1.59
N THR A 10 -11.53 5.84 1.66
CA THR A 10 -10.27 5.23 2.06
C THR A 10 -9.85 5.79 3.41
N GLN A 11 -9.25 4.95 4.25
CA GLN A 11 -8.68 5.37 5.52
C GLN A 11 -7.16 5.35 5.41
N CYS A 12 -6.53 6.37 5.97
CA CYS A 12 -5.09 6.51 5.97
C CYS A 12 -4.65 7.05 7.32
N ALA A 13 -3.74 6.34 7.99
CA ALA A 13 -3.21 6.74 9.29
C ALA A 13 -1.75 7.20 9.14
N PRO A 14 -1.29 8.16 9.97
CA PRO A 14 0.12 8.54 10.02
C PRO A 14 1.02 7.33 10.35
N GLN A 15 2.17 7.24 9.67
CA GLN A 15 3.15 6.16 9.78
C GLN A 15 4.50 6.62 10.37
N ASN A 16 4.65 7.91 10.71
CA ASN A 16 5.87 8.49 11.29
C ASN A 16 7.16 8.05 10.56
N CYS A 17 7.12 8.04 9.22
CA CYS A 17 8.23 7.58 8.38
C CYS A 17 8.37 8.47 7.13
N VAL A 18 9.48 8.34 6.41
CA VAL A 18 9.73 9.13 5.18
C VAL A 18 8.74 8.85 4.05
N THR A 19 8.01 7.73 4.14
CA THR A 19 6.93 7.35 3.21
C THR A 19 5.55 7.54 3.84
N ASP A 20 5.42 8.44 4.81
CA ASP A 20 4.15 8.74 5.44
C ASP A 20 3.11 9.20 4.39
N PRO A 21 1.97 8.51 4.29
CA PRO A 21 1.03 8.75 3.21
C PRO A 21 0.27 10.09 3.34
N GLN A 22 0.11 10.62 4.56
CA GLN A 22 -0.53 11.92 4.79
C GLN A 22 0.40 13.04 4.33
N HIS A 23 1.66 13.03 4.78
CA HIS A 23 2.67 13.99 4.32
C HIS A 23 2.89 13.91 2.81
N ALA A 24 2.87 12.70 2.22
CA ALA A 24 3.01 12.53 0.78
C ALA A 24 1.84 13.16 0.01
N LEU A 25 0.61 13.03 0.52
CA LEU A 25 -0.58 13.62 -0.07
C LEU A 25 -0.62 15.15 0.09
N ASP A 26 -0.28 15.66 1.26
CA ASP A 26 -0.19 17.10 1.52
C ASP A 26 0.86 17.74 0.61
N ASN A 27 2.02 17.09 0.46
CA ASN A 27 3.04 17.51 -0.48
C ASN A 27 2.53 17.47 -1.93
N HIS A 28 1.76 16.45 -2.31
CA HIS A 28 1.16 16.36 -3.64
C HIS A 28 0.27 17.57 -3.94
N PHE A 29 -0.61 17.97 -3.02
CA PHE A 29 -1.46 19.15 -3.18
C PHE A 29 -0.67 20.45 -3.23
N ARG A 30 0.40 20.55 -2.43
CA ARG A 30 1.28 21.73 -2.43
C ARG A 30 2.00 21.92 -3.77
N VAL A 31 2.51 20.85 -4.38
CA VAL A 31 3.28 20.93 -5.63
C VAL A 31 2.40 20.83 -6.88
N ASN A 32 1.19 20.29 -6.76
CA ASN A 32 0.17 20.24 -7.81
C ASN A 32 -1.12 20.91 -7.31
N PRO A 33 -1.16 22.26 -7.23
CA PRO A 33 -2.38 22.95 -6.83
C PRO A 33 -3.49 22.69 -7.87
N THR A 34 -4.62 22.18 -7.40
CA THR A 34 -5.78 21.85 -8.24
C THR A 34 -7.08 22.35 -7.62
N SER A 35 -8.16 22.40 -8.41
CA SER A 35 -9.46 22.80 -7.87
C SER A 35 -10.03 21.70 -6.95
N PRO A 36 -10.91 22.03 -5.99
CA PRO A 36 -11.52 21.03 -5.09
C PRO A 36 -12.26 19.90 -5.82
N ASN A 37 -12.71 20.15 -7.05
CA ASN A 37 -13.41 19.17 -7.89
C ASN A 37 -12.47 18.42 -8.84
N SER A 38 -11.16 18.68 -8.78
CA SER A 38 -10.16 17.97 -9.57
C SER A 38 -9.92 16.57 -9.01
N HIS A 39 -9.38 15.69 -9.85
CA HIS A 39 -9.00 14.34 -9.43
C HIS A 39 -7.94 14.38 -8.31
N LEU A 40 -8.08 13.51 -7.30
CA LEU A 40 -7.21 13.47 -6.10
C LEU A 40 -5.71 13.44 -6.43
N PHE A 41 -5.36 12.71 -7.49
CA PHE A 41 -3.98 12.57 -7.98
C PHE A 41 -3.73 13.35 -9.27
N ALA A 42 -4.39 14.49 -9.46
CA ALA A 42 -4.16 15.34 -10.62
C ALA A 42 -2.77 16.00 -10.53
N TRP A 43 -2.03 15.98 -11.63
CA TRP A 43 -0.68 16.52 -11.69
C TRP A 43 -0.48 17.28 -13.00
N ARG A 44 0.48 18.22 -13.00
CA ARG A 44 0.77 19.03 -14.18
C ARG A 44 1.81 18.34 -15.05
N HIS A 45 1.36 17.72 -16.13
CA HIS A 45 2.26 17.12 -17.10
C HIS A 45 2.94 18.19 -17.96
N PRO A 46 4.24 18.03 -18.28
CA PRO A 46 5.01 19.07 -18.94
C PRO A 46 4.45 19.49 -20.30
N GLN A 47 3.88 18.56 -21.07
CA GLN A 47 3.39 18.85 -22.43
C GLN A 47 1.87 19.00 -22.54
N SER A 48 1.08 18.41 -21.64
CA SER A 48 -0.38 18.30 -21.80
C SER A 48 -1.18 18.95 -20.67
N GLY A 49 -0.51 19.66 -19.77
CA GLY A 49 -1.17 20.36 -18.68
C GLY A 49 -1.71 19.42 -17.60
N LEU A 50 -2.75 19.86 -16.90
CA LEU A 50 -3.29 19.16 -15.73
C LEU A 50 -4.08 17.91 -16.13
N HIS A 51 -3.71 16.74 -15.61
CA HIS A 51 -4.50 15.53 -15.79
C HIS A 51 -4.33 14.52 -14.64
N PRO A 52 -5.26 13.56 -14.48
CA PRO A 52 -5.15 12.51 -13.49
C PRO A 52 -3.91 11.63 -13.70
N LEU A 53 -3.14 11.39 -12.65
CA LEU A 53 -1.98 10.51 -12.70
C LEU A 53 -2.38 9.09 -13.14
N SER A 54 -1.85 8.64 -14.27
CA SER A 54 -2.18 7.33 -14.84
C SER A 54 -1.25 6.23 -14.33
N LYS A 55 -1.70 4.98 -14.40
CA LYS A 55 -0.85 3.80 -14.13
C LYS A 55 0.40 3.80 -15.01
N SER A 56 0.28 4.22 -16.27
CA SER A 56 1.39 4.27 -17.23
C SER A 56 2.47 5.24 -16.74
N GLU A 57 2.08 6.46 -16.36
CA GLU A 57 3.01 7.48 -15.90
C GLU A 57 3.69 7.09 -14.59
N VAL A 58 2.95 6.51 -13.64
CA VAL A 58 3.55 5.99 -12.39
C VAL A 58 4.56 4.89 -12.70
N THR A 59 4.20 3.94 -13.55
CA THR A 59 5.08 2.82 -13.90
C THR A 59 6.33 3.33 -14.61
N LYS A 60 6.19 4.26 -15.56
CA LYS A 60 7.31 4.89 -16.27
C LYS A 60 8.25 5.60 -15.30
N ARG A 61 7.70 6.35 -14.34
CA ARG A 61 8.50 7.06 -13.32
C ARG A 61 9.25 6.09 -12.41
N ILE A 62 8.59 5.03 -11.93
CA ILE A 62 9.22 4.00 -11.09
C ILE A 62 10.35 3.32 -11.85
N THR A 63 10.11 2.88 -13.08
CA THR A 63 11.12 2.23 -13.93
C THR A 63 12.34 3.13 -14.13
N ALA A 64 12.13 4.43 -14.41
CA ALA A 64 13.23 5.38 -14.58
C ALA A 64 14.08 5.51 -13.30
N ILE A 65 13.44 5.59 -12.13
CA ILE A 65 14.14 5.65 -10.84
C ILE A 65 14.91 4.36 -10.58
N THR A 66 14.28 3.18 -10.78
CA THR A 66 14.96 1.90 -10.54
C THR A 66 16.17 1.72 -11.46
N MET A 67 16.06 2.12 -12.73
CA MET A 67 17.18 2.09 -13.67
C MET A 67 18.31 3.03 -13.24
N ALA A 68 18.00 4.26 -12.85
CA ALA A 68 18.99 5.23 -12.40
C ALA A 68 19.77 4.79 -11.14
N HIS A 69 19.19 3.89 -10.33
CA HIS A 69 19.78 3.37 -9.10
C HIS A 69 20.22 1.91 -9.19
N ASN A 70 20.23 1.30 -10.38
CA ASN A 70 20.56 -0.13 -10.58
C ASN A 70 19.74 -1.08 -9.69
N LEU A 71 18.47 -0.74 -9.45
CA LEU A 71 17.52 -1.57 -8.72
C LEU A 71 16.72 -2.46 -9.68
N ASP A 72 16.29 -3.62 -9.19
CA ASP A 72 15.39 -4.49 -9.93
C ASP A 72 14.11 -3.75 -10.33
N ASN A 73 13.61 -4.07 -11.52
CA ASN A 73 12.40 -3.45 -12.04
C ASN A 73 11.18 -3.80 -11.17
N LEU A 74 10.62 -2.77 -10.51
CA LEU A 74 9.45 -2.90 -9.67
C LEU A 74 8.17 -2.91 -10.53
N LYS A 75 7.68 -4.10 -10.86
CA LYS A 75 6.38 -4.27 -11.54
C LYS A 75 5.22 -4.01 -10.58
N GLY A 76 4.06 -3.64 -11.12
CA GLY A 76 2.87 -3.33 -10.32
C GLY A 76 2.41 -4.46 -9.38
N HIS A 77 2.60 -5.73 -9.75
CA HIS A 77 2.32 -6.86 -8.85
C HIS A 77 3.31 -6.91 -7.66
N SER A 78 4.58 -6.62 -7.91
CA SER A 78 5.63 -6.55 -6.88
C SER A 78 5.35 -5.45 -5.86
N LEU A 79 4.76 -4.33 -6.27
CA LEU A 79 4.34 -3.25 -5.35
C LEU A 79 3.27 -3.74 -4.36
N ARG A 80 2.29 -4.53 -4.83
CA ARG A 80 1.27 -5.11 -3.95
C ARG A 80 1.87 -6.11 -2.97
N ILE A 81 2.74 -7.01 -3.43
CA ILE A 81 3.43 -7.98 -2.56
C ILE A 81 4.22 -7.26 -1.45
N ARG A 82 5.02 -6.27 -1.84
CA ARG A 82 5.86 -5.50 -0.91
C ARG A 82 5.04 -4.65 0.04
N GLY A 83 3.91 -4.08 -0.41
CA GLY A 83 2.97 -3.33 0.44
C GLY A 83 2.32 -4.23 1.50
N THR A 84 1.81 -5.40 1.10
CA THR A 84 1.27 -6.40 2.03
C THR A 84 2.32 -6.80 3.06
N LEU A 85 3.53 -7.14 2.61
CA LEU A 85 4.63 -7.52 3.50
C LEU A 85 4.99 -6.39 4.47
N PHE A 86 5.07 -5.15 3.99
CA PHE A 86 5.38 -3.98 4.82
C PHE A 86 4.42 -3.85 6.00
N TYR A 87 3.11 -3.94 5.76
CA TYR A 87 2.13 -3.84 6.84
C TYR A 87 2.18 -5.04 7.80
N LEU A 88 2.36 -6.25 7.28
CA LEU A 88 2.48 -7.44 8.13
C LEU A 88 3.73 -7.38 9.02
N LEU A 89 4.86 -6.89 8.52
CA LEU A 89 6.08 -6.69 9.31
C LEU A 89 5.93 -5.59 10.37
N LYS A 90 4.95 -4.69 10.22
CA LYS A 90 4.56 -3.71 11.24
C LYS A 90 3.56 -4.27 12.26
N GLY A 91 3.30 -5.58 12.23
CA GLY A 91 2.35 -6.24 13.13
C GLY A 91 0.89 -6.00 12.79
N ILE A 92 0.57 -5.42 11.62
CA ILE A 92 -0.81 -5.20 11.23
C ILE A 92 -1.50 -6.55 10.98
N PRO A 93 -2.66 -6.81 11.60
CA PRO A 93 -3.37 -8.08 11.46
C PRO A 93 -3.71 -8.44 10.01
N PHE A 94 -3.74 -9.72 9.65
CA PHE A 94 -4.04 -10.16 8.27
C PHE A 94 -5.42 -9.71 7.79
N ASN A 95 -6.44 -9.76 8.64
CA ASN A 95 -7.78 -9.28 8.33
C ASN A 95 -7.80 -7.77 8.06
N VAL A 96 -6.99 -6.99 8.77
CA VAL A 96 -6.85 -5.54 8.55
C VAL A 96 -6.12 -5.27 7.24
N VAL A 97 -5.03 -5.98 6.95
CA VAL A 97 -4.34 -5.88 5.64
C VAL A 97 -5.28 -6.31 4.50
N LYS A 98 -6.12 -7.32 4.73
CA LYS A 98 -7.15 -7.77 3.78
C LYS A 98 -8.14 -6.65 3.44
N VAL A 99 -8.62 -5.93 4.46
CA VAL A 99 -9.50 -4.76 4.32
C VAL A 99 -8.78 -3.62 3.60
N MET A 100 -7.54 -3.30 3.97
CA MET A 100 -6.73 -2.25 3.34
C MET A 100 -6.53 -2.51 1.83
N GLY A 101 -6.26 -3.76 1.45
CA GLY A 101 -6.11 -4.14 0.04
C GLY A 101 -7.43 -4.40 -0.70
N ARG A 102 -8.58 -4.19 -0.04
CA ARG A 102 -9.93 -4.38 -0.59
C ARG A 102 -10.15 -5.78 -1.18
N TRP A 103 -9.59 -6.80 -0.54
CA TRP A 103 -9.76 -8.19 -0.97
C TRP A 103 -11.04 -8.79 -0.37
N THR A 104 -11.98 -9.16 -1.24
CA THR A 104 -13.23 -9.82 -0.81
C THR A 104 -13.00 -11.24 -0.30
N GLY A 105 -12.02 -11.95 -0.86
CA GLY A 105 -11.67 -13.32 -0.48
C GLY A 105 -10.21 -13.46 -0.08
N ASP A 106 -9.74 -14.68 0.08
CA ASP A 106 -8.38 -14.96 0.58
C ASP A 106 -7.32 -14.90 -0.51
N SER A 107 -7.61 -14.28 -1.65
CA SER A 107 -6.64 -14.08 -2.73
C SER A 107 -5.45 -13.21 -2.33
N PHE A 108 -5.55 -12.47 -1.21
CA PHE A 108 -4.42 -11.75 -0.62
C PHE A 108 -3.30 -12.72 -0.16
N THR A 109 -3.61 -13.98 0.13
CA THR A 109 -2.63 -15.00 0.55
C THR A 109 -1.57 -15.27 -0.53
N LEU A 110 -1.92 -15.12 -1.81
CA LEU A 110 -0.99 -15.22 -2.94
C LEU A 110 0.13 -14.17 -2.91
N TYR A 111 -0.05 -13.11 -2.12
CA TYR A 111 0.91 -12.03 -1.96
C TYR A 111 1.86 -12.26 -0.76
N LEU A 112 1.69 -13.36 -0.01
CA LEU A 112 2.61 -13.74 1.05
C LEU A 112 3.78 -14.51 0.42
N ARG A 113 4.98 -13.90 0.35
CA ARG A 113 6.18 -14.56 -0.23
C ARG A 113 7.35 -14.74 0.73
N HIS A 114 7.26 -14.19 1.94
CA HIS A 114 8.34 -14.21 2.94
C HIS A 114 7.83 -14.72 4.29
N HIS A 115 7.36 -15.97 4.32
CA HIS A 115 6.65 -16.53 5.48
C HIS A 115 7.47 -16.49 6.76
N ALA A 116 8.77 -16.80 6.71
CA ALA A 116 9.64 -16.73 7.88
C ALA A 116 9.72 -15.31 8.47
N LEU A 117 9.84 -14.28 7.62
CA LEU A 117 9.85 -12.88 8.06
C LEU A 117 8.50 -12.44 8.61
N ILE A 118 7.41 -12.89 7.97
CA ILE A 118 6.05 -12.59 8.43
C ILE A 118 5.78 -13.24 9.79
N LEU A 119 6.25 -14.47 10.01
CA LEU A 119 6.03 -15.22 11.24
C LEU A 119 6.97 -14.80 12.38
N ALA A 120 8.17 -14.28 12.08
CA ALA A 120 9.17 -13.94 13.09
C ALA A 120 8.63 -13.03 14.21
N PRO A 121 7.90 -11.93 13.95
CA PRO A 121 7.28 -11.12 15.02
C PRO A 121 6.29 -11.89 15.90
N PHE A 122 5.65 -12.94 15.38
CA PHE A 122 4.68 -13.76 16.10
C PHE A 122 5.30 -14.95 16.84
N LEU A 123 6.59 -15.22 16.62
CA LEU A 123 7.32 -16.33 17.24
C LEU A 123 8.28 -15.85 18.34
N GLN A 124 8.43 -14.54 18.52
CA GLN A 124 9.19 -13.94 19.62
C GLN A 124 8.38 -14.04 20.93
N ASP A 125 9.07 -14.25 22.04
CA ASP A 125 8.56 -14.75 23.32
C ASP A 125 7.77 -13.72 24.17
N GLU A 126 6.83 -12.98 23.56
CA GLU A 126 5.79 -12.24 24.29
C GLU A 126 4.49 -13.05 24.27
N ALA A 127 4.48 -14.16 25.01
CA ALA A 127 3.41 -15.15 24.99
C ALA A 127 2.02 -14.57 25.33
N ASP A 128 1.93 -13.58 26.21
CA ASP A 128 0.67 -12.99 26.66
C ASP A 128 0.05 -12.06 25.60
N ILE A 129 0.87 -11.24 24.95
CA ILE A 129 0.45 -10.39 23.82
C ILE A 129 0.10 -11.31 22.63
N MET A 130 0.94 -12.30 22.35
CA MET A 130 0.69 -13.27 21.29
C MET A 130 -0.64 -14.03 21.46
N ASN A 131 -1.02 -14.45 22.68
CA ASN A 131 -2.28 -15.17 22.92
C ASN A 131 -3.54 -14.29 22.73
N HIS A 132 -3.47 -13.01 23.10
CA HIS A 132 -4.56 -12.07 22.83
C HIS A 132 -4.67 -11.77 21.32
N PHE A 133 -3.53 -11.57 20.64
CA PHE A 133 -3.49 -11.22 19.22
C PHE A 133 -3.79 -12.40 18.27
N LYS A 134 -3.40 -13.63 18.61
CA LYS A 134 -3.67 -14.83 17.80
C LYS A 134 -5.15 -15.02 17.47
N ARG A 135 -6.04 -14.62 18.37
CA ARG A 135 -7.51 -14.69 18.18
C ARG A 135 -8.03 -13.73 17.10
N TYR A 136 -7.31 -12.64 16.81
CA TYR A 136 -7.74 -11.59 15.88
C TYR A 136 -6.91 -11.54 14.60
N VAL A 137 -5.66 -12.02 14.63
CA VAL A 137 -4.67 -11.80 13.56
C VAL A 137 -4.60 -12.94 12.57
N LEU A 138 -4.66 -14.19 13.00
CA LEU A 138 -4.45 -15.34 12.13
C LEU A 138 -5.78 -15.90 11.65
N PRO A 139 -5.92 -16.25 10.35
CA PRO A 139 -7.07 -17.01 9.88
C PRO A 139 -7.14 -18.34 10.64
N PRO A 140 -8.35 -18.87 10.91
CA PRO A 140 -8.49 -20.15 11.59
C PRO A 140 -7.70 -21.23 10.85
N VAL A 141 -6.91 -21.98 11.61
CA VAL A 141 -6.21 -23.16 11.10
C VAL A 141 -7.29 -24.15 10.67
N ARG A 142 -7.29 -24.53 9.39
CA ARG A 142 -8.20 -25.56 8.86
C ARG A 142 -7.76 -26.94 9.32
#